data_AF-A0A512NEJ4-F1
#
_entry.id   AF-A0A512NEJ4-F1
#
_cell.length_a   1.000
_cell.length_b   1.000
_cell.length_c   1.000
_cell.angle_alpha   90.00
_cell.angle_beta   90.00
_cell.angle_gamma   90.00
#
_symmetry.space_group_name_H-M   'P 1'
#
loop_
_entity.id
_entity.type
_entity.pdbx_description
1 polymer ?
#
loop_
_entity_poly.entity_id
_entity_poly.type
_entity_poly.pdbx_seq_one_letter_code
_entity_poly.pdbx_strand_id
1 'polypeptide(L)'
;MQAFPFRTFDDIAKLRLEVHIYCPNCHRQTGPIDLGDDRLRGRAFAGTRFVCSVDRTYGSAQPPRVCGSLGHLVIKPPARDYIPPSRSVPWCEIECPRCVPHWEVSQAAKHLPPWNRIWTRPGIRLACPACRAPLTTVWHGGDEVPFSEGYGRGTTPPSSPKLGL
;
A
#
# COMPACT_ATOMS: atom_id res chain seq x y z
N MET A 1 -17.71 8.37 -8.72
CA MET A 1 -16.38 8.07 -8.11
C MET A 1 -16.24 8.88 -6.84
N GLN A 2 -15.70 8.30 -5.77
CA GLN A 2 -15.47 8.96 -4.49
C GLN A 2 -14.04 9.51 -4.42
N ALA A 3 -13.85 10.61 -3.69
CA ALA A 3 -12.52 11.15 -3.44
C ALA A 3 -11.67 10.19 -2.59
N PHE A 4 -10.38 10.12 -2.89
CA PHE A 4 -9.41 9.41 -2.05
C PHE A 4 -9.35 10.00 -0.63
N PRO A 5 -9.19 9.19 0.44
CA PRO A 5 -9.35 9.64 1.82
C PRO A 5 -8.27 10.58 2.33
N PHE A 6 -7.14 10.70 1.63
CA PHE A 6 -6.06 11.62 1.96
C PHE A 6 -5.42 12.18 0.69
N ARG A 7 -4.75 13.34 0.81
CA ARG A 7 -4.15 14.03 -0.34
C ARG A 7 -2.69 14.42 -0.11
N THR A 8 -2.30 14.63 1.13
CA THR A 8 -0.99 15.14 1.51
C THR A 8 -0.19 14.14 2.34
N PHE A 9 1.13 14.37 2.47
CA PHE A 9 1.95 13.61 3.42
C PHE A 9 1.49 13.80 4.87
N ASP A 10 1.01 14.99 5.23
CA ASP A 10 0.46 15.27 6.57
C ASP A 10 -0.75 14.37 6.89
N ASP A 11 -1.62 14.15 5.89
CA ASP A 11 -2.78 13.26 6.06
C ASP A 11 -2.34 11.81 6.28
N ILE A 12 -1.31 11.36 5.54
CA ILE A 12 -0.73 10.01 5.70
C ILE A 12 -0.15 9.86 7.10
N ALA A 13 0.58 10.87 7.58
CA ALA A 13 1.15 10.89 8.94
C ALA A 13 0.06 10.84 10.03
N LYS A 14 -1.04 11.59 9.87
CA LYS A 14 -2.19 11.55 10.79
C LYS A 14 -2.85 10.16 10.87
N LEU A 15 -2.82 9.42 9.76
CA LEU A 15 -3.31 8.05 9.69
C LEU A 15 -2.29 7.01 10.19
N ARG A 16 -1.10 7.46 10.64
CA ARG A 16 0.00 6.61 11.11
C ARG A 16 0.46 5.58 10.06
N LEU A 17 0.30 5.92 8.79
CA LEU A 17 0.82 5.13 7.67
C LEU A 17 2.27 5.52 7.39
N GLU A 18 3.02 4.59 6.83
CA GLU A 18 4.39 4.79 6.40
C GLU A 18 4.44 5.03 4.88
N VAL A 19 5.40 5.86 4.45
CA VAL A 19 5.73 6.02 3.03
C VAL A 19 7.12 5.46 2.78
N HIS A 20 7.19 4.58 1.81
CA HIS A 20 8.43 3.99 1.31
C HIS A 20 8.58 4.38 -0.17
N ILE A 21 9.83 4.51 -0.63
CA ILE A 21 10.16 4.81 -2.01
C ILE A 21 10.77 3.57 -2.65
N TYR A 22 10.10 3.01 -3.64
CA TYR A 22 10.62 1.91 -4.44
C TYR A 22 11.24 2.43 -5.74
N CYS A 23 12.50 2.09 -6.02
CA CYS A 23 13.14 2.41 -7.30
C CYS A 23 12.96 1.23 -8.27
N PRO A 24 12.20 1.39 -9.37
CA PRO A 24 11.96 0.30 -10.32
C PRO A 24 13.23 -0.11 -11.08
N ASN A 25 14.21 0.79 -11.23
CA ASN A 25 15.45 0.48 -11.93
C ASN A 25 16.46 -0.27 -11.04
N CYS A 26 16.54 0.10 -9.76
CA CYS A 26 17.45 -0.56 -8.80
C CYS A 26 16.81 -1.76 -8.08
N HIS A 27 15.49 -1.90 -8.14
CA HIS A 27 14.68 -2.83 -7.35
C HIS A 27 14.94 -2.71 -5.83
N ARG A 28 15.26 -1.50 -5.37
CA ARG A 28 15.50 -1.20 -3.95
C ARG A 28 14.35 -0.36 -3.41
N GLN A 29 13.95 -0.65 -2.18
CA GLN A 29 13.02 0.15 -1.42
C GLN A 29 13.77 0.88 -0.31
N THR A 30 13.46 2.16 -0.11
CA THR A 30 14.00 2.99 0.95
C THR A 30 12.84 3.54 1.78
N GLY A 31 12.95 3.48 3.10
CA GLY A 31 11.96 4.04 4.01
C GLY A 31 11.89 3.29 5.35
N PRO A 32 10.96 3.71 6.24
CA PRO A 32 10.01 4.81 6.02
C PRO A 32 10.73 6.16 5.91
N ILE A 33 10.24 7.05 5.04
CA ILE A 33 10.72 8.44 5.00
C ILE A 33 10.15 9.22 6.18
N ASP A 34 10.88 10.23 6.66
CA ASP A 34 10.40 11.11 7.71
C ASP A 34 9.28 12.03 7.17
N LEU A 35 8.03 11.72 7.53
CA LEU A 35 6.87 12.52 7.16
C LEU A 35 6.77 13.84 7.95
N GLY A 36 7.58 14.01 8.99
CA GLY A 36 7.72 15.27 9.73
C GLY A 36 8.66 16.29 9.07
N ASP A 37 9.39 15.88 8.02
CA ASP A 37 10.31 16.74 7.29
C ASP A 37 9.59 17.97 6.71
N ASP A 38 10.10 19.16 7.02
CA ASP A 38 9.51 20.44 6.58
C ASP A 38 9.35 20.53 5.06
N ARG A 39 10.19 19.83 4.29
CA ARG A 39 10.10 19.79 2.82
C ARG A 39 8.85 19.08 2.34
N LEU A 40 8.25 18.20 3.15
CA LEU A 40 7.04 17.43 2.81
C LEU A 40 5.76 18.06 3.37
N ARG A 41 5.86 18.99 4.32
CA ARG A 41 4.71 19.61 5.00
C ARG A 41 3.73 20.21 4.00
N GLY A 42 2.46 19.82 4.11
CA GLY A 42 1.37 20.27 3.24
C GLY A 42 1.47 19.85 1.77
N ARG A 43 2.52 19.12 1.37
CA ARG A 43 2.69 18.68 -0.03
C ARG A 43 1.74 17.55 -0.36
N ALA A 44 1.20 17.59 -1.57
CA ALA A 44 0.46 16.48 -2.13
C ALA A 44 1.37 15.25 -2.28
N PHE A 45 0.95 14.07 -1.83
CA PHE A 45 1.76 12.87 -2.02
C PHE A 45 1.75 12.44 -3.49
N ALA A 46 0.56 12.41 -4.10
CA ALA A 46 0.40 12.00 -5.48
C ALA A 46 0.99 13.06 -6.41
N GLY A 47 2.00 12.66 -7.19
CA GLY A 47 2.76 13.55 -8.07
C GLY A 47 4.03 14.12 -7.47
N THR A 48 4.29 13.93 -6.16
CA THR A 48 5.62 14.23 -5.60
C THR A 48 6.66 13.27 -6.18
N ARG A 49 7.81 13.82 -6.57
CA ARG A 49 8.87 13.09 -7.25
C ARG A 49 10.04 12.82 -6.31
N PHE A 50 10.46 11.57 -6.26
CA PHE A 50 11.70 11.14 -5.65
C PHE A 50 12.62 10.62 -6.75
N VAL A 51 13.92 10.91 -6.66
CA VAL A 51 14.91 10.51 -7.65
C VAL A 51 15.92 9.60 -6.97
N CYS A 52 16.17 8.43 -7.56
CA CYS A 52 17.14 7.48 -7.03
C CYS A 52 18.57 8.01 -7.23
N SER A 53 19.29 8.20 -6.13
CA SER A 53 20.69 8.66 -6.12
C SER A 53 21.72 7.53 -5.98
N VAL A 54 21.29 6.26 -6.05
CA VAL A 54 22.19 5.11 -5.92
C VAL A 54 23.11 5.03 -7.14
N ASP A 55 24.41 4.93 -6.90
CA ASP A 55 25.37 4.57 -7.93
C ASP A 55 25.21 3.11 -8.34
N ARG A 56 25.06 2.88 -9.64
CA ARG A 56 24.95 1.55 -10.24
C ARG A 56 26.18 1.24 -11.07
N THR A 57 26.73 0.06 -10.83
CA THR A 57 27.76 -0.54 -11.67
C THR A 57 27.09 -1.41 -12.73
N TYR A 58 27.25 -1.05 -14.01
CA TYR A 58 26.74 -1.82 -15.14
C TYR A 58 27.86 -2.70 -15.71
N GLY A 59 28.15 -3.79 -15.01
CA GLY A 59 29.28 -4.66 -15.33
C GLY A 59 30.64 -3.98 -15.10
N SER A 60 31.73 -4.68 -15.41
CA SER A 60 33.10 -4.17 -15.19
C SER A 60 33.58 -3.18 -16.26
N ALA A 61 32.86 -3.07 -17.39
CA ALA A 61 33.29 -2.29 -18.55
C ALA A 61 32.86 -0.82 -18.52
N GLN A 62 32.00 -0.41 -17.57
CA GLN A 62 31.51 0.96 -17.48
C GLN A 62 31.74 1.55 -16.09
N PRO A 63 32.12 2.83 -15.97
CA PRO A 63 32.19 3.50 -14.68
C PRO A 63 30.80 3.51 -14.03
N PRO A 64 30.72 3.48 -12.69
CA PRO A 64 29.46 3.61 -11.98
C PRO A 64 28.70 4.86 -12.42
N ARG A 65 27.38 4.74 -12.59
CA ARG A 65 26.50 5.85 -12.91
C ARG A 65 25.37 5.95 -11.89
N VAL A 66 25.03 7.17 -11.50
CA VAL A 66 23.85 7.42 -10.67
C VAL A 66 22.60 6.92 -11.40
N CYS A 67 21.74 6.19 -10.69
CA CYS A 67 20.53 5.59 -11.24
C CYS A 67 19.59 6.63 -11.88
N GLY A 68 19.30 7.74 -11.19
CA GLY A 68 18.46 8.83 -11.70
C GLY A 68 16.98 8.49 -11.94
N SER A 69 16.56 7.24 -11.74
CA SER A 69 15.18 6.80 -11.98
C SER A 69 14.22 7.42 -10.97
N LEU A 70 12.99 7.70 -11.42
CA LEU A 70 11.92 8.16 -10.54
C LEU A 70 11.46 7.03 -9.61
N GLY A 71 11.41 7.32 -8.32
CA GLY A 71 10.89 6.40 -7.31
C GLY A 71 9.37 6.36 -7.28
N HIS A 72 8.82 5.16 -7.07
CA HIS A 72 7.41 4.91 -6.83
C HIS A 72 7.11 5.06 -5.34
N LEU A 73 5.99 5.69 -5.01
CA LEU A 73 5.53 5.78 -3.63
C LEU A 73 4.78 4.51 -3.24
N VAL A 74 5.22 3.87 -2.17
CA VAL A 74 4.54 2.72 -1.55
C VAL A 74 4.08 3.15 -0.17
N ILE A 75 2.77 3.31 -0.01
CA ILE A 75 2.14 3.72 1.25
C ILE A 75 1.64 2.46 1.93
N LYS A 76 2.01 2.23 3.19
CA LYS A 76 1.68 0.97 3.86
C LYS A 76 1.50 1.15 5.37
N PRO A 77 0.82 0.23 6.06
CA PRO A 77 0.84 0.21 7.52
C PRO A 77 2.27 0.01 8.05
N PRO A 78 2.57 0.48 9.27
CA PRO A 78 3.84 0.19 9.91
C PRO A 78 4.01 -1.31 10.15
N ALA A 79 5.25 -1.77 10.30
CA ALA A 79 5.56 -3.20 10.37
C ALA A 79 4.75 -3.99 11.42
N ARG A 80 4.44 -3.37 12.56
CA ARG A 80 3.61 -3.97 13.63
C ARG A 80 2.14 -4.19 13.24
N ASP A 81 1.62 -3.40 12.31
CA ASP A 81 0.23 -3.41 11.86
C ASP A 81 0.10 -4.09 10.48
N TYR A 82 1.22 -4.60 9.94
CA TYR A 82 1.25 -5.36 8.70
C TYR A 82 0.48 -6.67 8.86
N ILE A 83 -0.35 -6.99 7.88
CA ILE A 83 -1.09 -8.26 7.80
C ILE A 83 -0.16 -9.29 7.16
N PRO A 84 0.38 -10.27 7.93
CA PRO A 84 1.21 -11.31 7.38
C PRO A 84 0.36 -12.25 6.50
N PRO A 85 0.98 -13.00 5.56
CA PRO A 85 0.27 -13.97 4.73
C PRO A 85 -0.49 -15.06 5.52
N SER A 86 -0.11 -15.29 6.77
CA SER A 86 -0.77 -16.23 7.69
C SER A 86 -2.00 -15.66 8.39
N ARG A 87 -2.40 -14.41 8.15
CA ARG A 87 -3.63 -13.84 8.72
C ARG A 87 -4.67 -13.62 7.64
N SER A 88 -5.86 -14.14 7.88
CA SER A 88 -7.01 -14.02 6.98
C SER A 88 -7.81 -12.73 7.22
N VAL A 89 -7.13 -11.59 7.20
CA VAL A 89 -7.78 -10.28 7.29
C VAL A 89 -8.01 -9.76 5.88
N PRO A 90 -9.25 -9.42 5.47
CA PRO A 90 -9.48 -8.83 4.16
C PRO A 90 -8.85 -7.44 4.03
N TRP A 91 -8.09 -7.23 2.95
CA TRP A 91 -7.46 -5.96 2.64
C TRP A 91 -7.42 -5.71 1.13
N CYS A 92 -7.25 -4.45 0.76
CA CYS A 92 -7.20 -4.03 -0.63
C CYS A 92 -5.84 -3.38 -0.96
N GLU A 93 -5.28 -3.72 -2.11
CA GLU A 93 -4.23 -2.93 -2.76
C GLU A 93 -4.88 -1.87 -3.65
N ILE A 94 -4.37 -0.64 -3.60
CA ILE A 94 -4.90 0.47 -4.38
C ILE A 94 -3.77 1.14 -5.12
N GLU A 95 -3.93 1.34 -6.43
CA GLU A 95 -2.91 1.98 -7.25
C GLU A 95 -3.52 2.94 -8.28
N CYS A 96 -2.70 3.88 -8.74
CA CYS A 96 -3.08 4.78 -9.83
C CYS A 96 -2.42 4.36 -11.14
N PRO A 97 -3.18 3.87 -12.13
CA PRO A 97 -2.61 3.39 -13.40
C PRO A 97 -2.14 4.51 -14.34
N ARG A 98 -2.30 5.79 -13.95
CA ARG A 98 -1.99 6.95 -14.82
C ARG A 98 -0.92 7.89 -14.28
N CYS A 99 -0.67 7.91 -12.98
CA CYS A 99 0.28 8.86 -12.43
C CYS A 99 1.72 8.43 -12.74
N VAL A 100 2.55 9.40 -13.12
CA VAL A 100 4.01 9.25 -13.22
C VAL A 100 4.66 10.30 -12.31
N PRO A 101 5.41 9.89 -11.27
CA PRO A 101 5.71 8.51 -10.88
C PRO A 101 4.49 7.75 -10.33
N HIS A 102 4.57 6.43 -10.41
CA HIS A 102 3.57 5.51 -9.86
C HIS A 102 3.45 5.67 -8.35
N TRP A 103 2.28 5.36 -7.81
CA TRP A 103 2.06 5.23 -6.38
C TRP A 103 1.03 4.16 -6.08
N GLU A 104 1.20 3.52 -4.93
CA GLU A 104 0.30 2.50 -4.40
C GLU A 104 0.07 2.67 -2.90
N VAL A 105 -1.08 2.18 -2.44
CA VAL A 105 -1.33 1.85 -1.05
C VAL A 105 -1.37 0.33 -0.95
N SER A 106 -0.48 -0.25 -0.16
CA SER A 106 -0.56 -1.66 0.20
C SER A 106 -1.39 -1.85 1.47
N GLN A 107 -2.10 -2.98 1.53
CA GLN A 107 -2.85 -3.42 2.70
C GLN A 107 -3.81 -2.38 3.30
N ALA A 108 -4.67 -1.80 2.47
CA ALA A 108 -5.82 -1.02 2.91
C ALA A 108 -6.86 -1.93 3.61
N ALA A 109 -6.60 -2.27 4.87
CA ALA A 109 -7.35 -3.26 5.64
C ALA A 109 -8.82 -2.87 5.81
N LYS A 110 -9.74 -3.81 5.52
CA LYS A 110 -11.18 -3.53 5.43
C LYS A 110 -11.78 -2.92 6.70
N HIS A 111 -11.23 -3.22 7.86
CA HIS A 111 -11.77 -2.85 9.17
C HIS A 111 -11.13 -1.61 9.79
N LEU A 112 -10.01 -1.13 9.25
CA LEU A 112 -9.30 0.02 9.81
C LEU A 112 -9.74 1.32 9.13
N PRO A 113 -9.80 2.44 9.86
CA PRO A 113 -9.86 3.76 9.23
C PRO A 113 -8.62 4.03 8.37
N PRO A 114 -8.75 4.77 7.25
CA PRO A 114 -9.97 5.36 6.71
C PRO A 114 -10.80 4.37 5.85
N TRP A 115 -10.30 3.15 5.66
CA TRP A 115 -10.75 2.16 4.70
C TRP A 115 -12.15 1.60 4.99
N ASN A 116 -12.45 1.35 6.27
CA ASN A 116 -13.72 0.81 6.70
C ASN A 116 -14.94 1.58 6.22
N ARG A 117 -14.88 2.91 6.11
CA ARG A 117 -15.98 3.74 5.60
C ARG A 117 -16.12 3.70 4.07
N ILE A 118 -15.04 3.38 3.37
CA ILE A 118 -15.00 3.32 1.91
C ILE A 118 -15.55 1.97 1.46
N TRP A 119 -15.02 0.89 2.04
CA TRP A 119 -15.27 -0.47 1.58
C TRP A 119 -16.61 -1.07 2.00
N THR A 120 -17.29 -0.49 2.99
CA THR A 120 -18.66 -0.88 3.33
C THR A 120 -19.69 -0.44 2.28
N ARG A 121 -19.30 0.37 1.30
CA ARG A 121 -20.20 0.87 0.25
C ARG A 121 -20.11 -0.03 -0.99
N PRO A 122 -21.22 -0.65 -1.43
CA PRO A 122 -21.24 -1.46 -2.63
C PRO A 122 -20.79 -0.68 -3.87
N GLY A 123 -19.97 -1.28 -4.73
CA GLY A 123 -19.61 -0.73 -6.04
C GLY A 123 -18.76 0.56 -6.01
N ILE A 124 -18.12 0.87 -4.88
CA ILE A 124 -17.35 2.10 -4.74
C ILE A 124 -16.15 2.11 -5.71
N ARG A 125 -15.94 3.26 -6.35
CA ARG A 125 -14.73 3.54 -7.15
C ARG A 125 -14.05 4.78 -6.63
N LEU A 126 -12.78 4.68 -6.30
CA LEU A 126 -11.97 5.81 -5.84
C LEU A 126 -11.37 6.57 -7.01
N ALA A 127 -11.29 7.89 -6.90
CA ALA A 127 -10.63 8.77 -7.84
C ALA A 127 -9.25 9.17 -7.31
N CYS A 128 -8.23 9.10 -8.16
CA CYS A 128 -6.88 9.56 -7.85
C CYS A 128 -6.89 11.03 -7.38
N PRO A 129 -6.21 11.37 -6.28
CA PRO A 129 -6.19 12.74 -5.78
C PRO A 129 -5.44 13.72 -6.70
N ALA A 130 -4.53 13.23 -7.56
CA ALA A 130 -3.81 14.03 -8.55
C ALA A 130 -4.50 14.06 -9.92
N CYS A 131 -4.55 12.91 -10.63
CA CYS A 131 -5.01 12.87 -12.02
C CYS A 131 -6.52 12.62 -12.18
N ARG A 132 -7.26 12.43 -11.08
CA ARG A 132 -8.71 12.16 -11.05
C ARG A 132 -9.18 10.87 -11.75
N ALA A 133 -8.27 10.12 -12.37
CA ALA A 133 -8.57 8.84 -12.96
C ALA A 133 -9.11 7.84 -11.92
N PRO A 134 -9.95 6.87 -12.33
CA PRO A 134 -10.33 5.79 -11.45
C PRO A 134 -9.09 5.01 -11.01
N LEU A 135 -9.02 4.70 -9.72
CA LEU A 135 -7.98 3.84 -9.15
C LEU A 135 -8.29 2.38 -9.41
N THR A 136 -7.23 1.59 -9.59
CA THR A 136 -7.33 0.13 -9.59
C THR A 136 -7.37 -0.33 -8.14
N THR A 137 -8.20 -1.33 -7.85
CA THR A 137 -8.33 -1.94 -6.54
C THR A 137 -8.25 -3.46 -6.67
N VAL A 138 -7.31 -4.09 -5.98
CA VAL A 138 -7.15 -5.55 -5.94
C VAL A 138 -7.43 -6.03 -4.53
N TRP A 139 -8.29 -7.04 -4.38
CA TRP A 139 -8.71 -7.55 -3.07
C TRP A 139 -7.97 -8.82 -2.69
N HIS A 140 -7.59 -8.90 -1.42
CA HIS A 140 -6.91 -10.03 -0.80
C HIS A 140 -7.65 -10.46 0.47
N GLY A 141 -7.82 -11.78 0.65
CA GLY A 141 -8.68 -12.36 1.70
C GLY A 141 -10.15 -12.33 1.27
N GLY A 142 -10.84 -13.48 1.31
CA GLY A 142 -12.23 -13.61 0.87
C GLY A 142 -13.22 -12.92 1.81
N ASP A 143 -14.34 -12.44 1.26
CA ASP A 143 -15.47 -11.89 2.03
C ASP A 143 -16.16 -12.95 2.90
N GLU A 144 -15.95 -14.23 2.60
CA GLU A 144 -16.45 -15.38 3.37
C GLU A 144 -15.63 -15.70 4.63
N VAL A 145 -14.49 -15.04 4.87
CA VAL A 145 -13.66 -15.33 6.03
C VAL A 145 -14.03 -14.39 7.18
N PRO A 146 -14.70 -14.89 8.24
CA PRO A 146 -14.98 -14.08 9.42
C PRO A 146 -13.66 -13.62 10.05
N PHE A 147 -13.69 -12.41 10.62
CA PHE A 147 -12.63 -11.84 11.44
C PHE A 147 -12.12 -12.90 12.42
N SER A 148 -10.98 -13.51 12.11
CA SER A 148 -10.34 -14.49 12.97
C SER A 148 -8.90 -14.08 13.17
N GLU A 149 -8.57 -13.81 14.43
CA GLU A 149 -7.19 -13.78 14.87
C GLU A 149 -6.61 -15.19 14.66
N GLY A 150 -5.55 -15.29 13.86
CA GLY A 150 -4.68 -16.47 13.86
C GLY A 150 -5.09 -17.66 12.99
N TYR A 151 -5.44 -17.47 11.72
CA TYR A 151 -5.52 -18.61 10.79
C TYR A 151 -4.13 -19.15 10.42
N GLY A 152 -3.53 -19.94 11.31
CA GLY A 152 -2.35 -20.74 10.99
C GLY A 152 -2.66 -21.71 9.84
N ARG A 153 -1.94 -21.60 8.73
CA ARG A 153 -1.95 -22.62 7.67
C ARG A 153 -1.43 -23.94 8.27
N GLY A 154 -2.35 -24.80 8.71
CA GLY A 154 -2.03 -26.15 9.17
C GLY A 154 -2.82 -26.58 10.41
N THR A 155 -4.12 -26.75 10.29
CA THR A 155 -4.84 -27.79 11.05
C THR A 155 -6.10 -28.17 10.27
N THR A 156 -6.19 -29.46 9.98
CA THR A 156 -7.34 -30.14 9.39
C THR A 156 -8.65 -29.68 10.05
N PRO A 157 -9.74 -29.45 9.30
CA PRO A 157 -11.01 -29.06 9.91
C PRO A 157 -11.48 -30.16 10.88
N PRO A 158 -11.99 -29.82 12.07
CA PRO A 158 -12.63 -30.79 12.93
C PRO A 158 -13.87 -31.34 12.20
N SER A 159 -13.95 -32.67 12.10
CA SER A 159 -15.09 -33.39 11.56
C SER A 159 -16.38 -33.00 12.28
N SER A 160 -17.43 -32.71 11.51
CA SER A 160 -18.77 -32.41 12.00
C SER A 160 -19.25 -33.43 13.05
N PRO A 161 -19.91 -33.01 14.14
CA PRO A 161 -20.54 -33.95 15.05
C PRO A 161 -21.69 -34.67 14.33
N LYS A 162 -21.64 -36.00 14.35
CA LYS A 162 -22.79 -36.84 14.00
C LYS A 162 -23.88 -36.60 15.05
N LEU A 163 -25.01 -36.04 14.62
CA LEU A 163 -26.26 -36.11 15.38
C LEU A 163 -26.66 -37.59 15.49
N GLY A 164 -26.57 -38.14 16.70
CA GLY A 164 -27.15 -39.42 17.05
C GLY A 164 -28.61 -39.23 17.47
N LEU A 165 -29.48 -40.09 16.96
CA LEU A 165 -30.74 -40.47 17.60
C LEU A 165 -30.44 -41.46 18.74
#